data_AF-A0A7Y7NBR8-F1
#
_entry.id   AF-A0A7Y7NBR8-F1
#
_cell.length_a   1.000
_cell.length_b   1.000
_cell.length_c   1.000
_cell.angle_alpha   90.00
_cell.angle_beta   90.00
_cell.angle_gamma   90.00
#
_symmetry.space_group_name_H-M   'P 1'
#
loop_
_entity.id
_entity.type
_entity.pdbx_description
1 polymer ?
#
loop_
_entity_poly.entity_id
_entity_poly.type
_entity_poly.pdbx_seq_one_letter_code
_entity_poly.pdbx_strand_id
1 'polypeptide(L)'
;MCLQAYAIPVQENRVSAQRLEKLSGLRVEKLNKPYKGALWFSRDGGCSCSLLSDNADWNEPVWELEPEILEPLAKALQVLGEEAGGFTFQAIWMGEKAETSSESTLPEILEEIRNNKIKNKHVYRVTVMQAAAE
;
A
#
# COMPACT_ATOMS: atom_id res chain seq x y z
N MET A 1 16.37 -9.48 4.40
CA MET A 1 14.94 -9.74 4.68
C MET A 1 14.15 -8.97 3.62
N CYS A 2 12.99 -9.46 3.14
CA CYS A 2 12.27 -8.81 2.05
C CYS A 2 11.03 -8.06 2.55
N LEU A 3 10.90 -6.77 2.26
CA LEU A 3 9.70 -5.98 2.50
C LEU A 3 8.58 -6.40 1.53
N GLN A 4 7.37 -6.46 2.05
CA GLN A 4 6.15 -6.67 1.28
C GLN A 4 5.23 -5.47 1.51
N ALA A 5 5.01 -4.68 0.46
CA ALA A 5 3.98 -3.66 0.41
C ALA A 5 2.84 -4.19 -0.46
N TYR A 6 1.67 -4.42 0.12
CA TYR A 6 0.54 -4.95 -0.62
C TYR A 6 -0.79 -4.35 -0.18
N ALA A 7 -1.76 -4.40 -1.09
CA ALA A 7 -3.14 -4.05 -0.84
C ALA A 7 -4.08 -5.23 -1.15
N ILE A 8 -5.08 -5.44 -0.31
CA ILE A 8 -6.14 -6.44 -0.50
C ILE A 8 -7.43 -5.67 -0.78
N PRO A 9 -7.94 -5.65 -2.03
CA PRO A 9 -9.18 -4.95 -2.34
C PRO A 9 -10.38 -5.58 -1.63
N VAL A 10 -11.35 -4.75 -1.23
CA VAL A 10 -12.64 -5.23 -0.69
C VAL A 10 -13.39 -6.02 -1.77
N GLN A 11 -13.44 -5.48 -3.00
CA GLN A 11 -14.00 -6.16 -4.16
C GLN A 11 -12.90 -6.66 -5.09
N GLU A 12 -12.66 -7.97 -5.09
CA GLU A 12 -11.68 -8.61 -5.97
C GLU A 12 -12.01 -8.38 -7.46
N ASN A 13 -10.98 -8.26 -8.30
CA ASN A 13 -11.06 -8.16 -9.76
C ASN A 13 -11.77 -6.91 -10.32
N ARG A 14 -12.12 -5.92 -9.49
CA ARG A 14 -12.56 -4.60 -9.98
C ARG A 14 -11.43 -3.82 -10.63
N VAL A 15 -10.23 -3.93 -10.05
CA VAL A 15 -9.00 -3.34 -10.58
C VAL A 15 -7.98 -4.44 -10.81
N SER A 16 -7.41 -4.49 -12.02
CA SER A 16 -6.35 -5.43 -12.36
C SER A 16 -4.97 -4.88 -12.00
N ALA A 17 -4.02 -5.77 -11.69
CA ALA A 17 -2.63 -5.40 -11.43
C ALA A 17 -2.03 -4.60 -12.61
N GLN A 18 -2.22 -5.07 -13.84
CA GLN A 18 -1.78 -4.38 -15.06
C GLN A 18 -2.34 -2.95 -15.21
N ARG A 19 -3.58 -2.71 -14.76
CA ARG A 19 -4.16 -1.36 -14.78
C ARG A 19 -3.46 -0.46 -13.78
N LEU A 20 -3.21 -0.94 -12.57
CA LEU A 20 -2.45 -0.19 -11.57
C LEU A 20 -1.03 0.09 -12.05
N GLU A 21 -0.34 -0.90 -12.63
CA GLU A 21 1.01 -0.72 -13.20
C GLU A 21 1.05 0.42 -14.22
N LYS A 22 0.10 0.42 -15.17
CA LYS A 22 0.05 1.45 -16.21
C LYS A 22 -0.22 2.84 -15.65
N LEU A 23 -0.96 2.95 -14.54
CA LEU A 23 -1.38 4.22 -13.97
C LEU A 23 -0.33 4.83 -13.04
N SER A 24 0.31 4.00 -12.21
CA SER A 24 1.32 4.43 -11.26
C SER A 24 2.74 4.41 -11.83
N GLY A 25 3.03 3.51 -12.77
CA GLY A 25 4.40 3.22 -13.20
C GLY A 25 5.14 2.27 -12.25
N LEU A 26 4.52 1.85 -11.14
CA LEU A 26 5.05 0.82 -10.25
C LEU A 26 4.78 -0.57 -10.83
N ARG A 27 5.61 -1.54 -10.50
CA ARG A 27 5.29 -2.96 -10.71
C ARG A 27 4.23 -3.39 -9.71
N VAL A 28 3.18 -4.00 -10.22
CA VAL A 28 2.06 -4.51 -9.44
C VAL A 28 1.80 -5.96 -9.83
N GLU A 29 1.86 -6.84 -8.85
CA GLU A 29 1.67 -8.28 -9.07
C GLU A 29 0.49 -8.77 -8.24
N LYS A 30 -0.40 -9.55 -8.87
CA LYS A 30 -1.49 -10.20 -8.15
C LYS A 30 -0.99 -11.52 -7.59
N LEU A 31 -0.92 -11.62 -6.27
CA LEU A 31 -0.54 -12.85 -5.59
C LEU A 31 -1.75 -13.55 -4.95
N ASN A 32 -1.62 -14.87 -4.81
CA ASN A 32 -2.62 -15.71 -4.14
C ASN A 32 -2.16 -16.21 -2.76
N LYS A 33 -0.95 -15.81 -2.32
CA LYS A 33 -0.38 -16.13 -1.01
C LYS A 33 0.41 -14.92 -0.49
N PRO A 34 0.38 -14.62 0.83
CA PRO A 34 -0.43 -15.30 1.85
C PRO A 34 -1.93 -14.98 1.74
N TYR A 35 -2.30 -13.89 1.07
CA TYR A 35 -3.70 -13.49 0.87
C TYR A 35 -4.11 -13.67 -0.60
N LYS A 36 -5.29 -14.25 -0.82
CA LYS A 36 -5.86 -14.40 -2.15
C LYS A 36 -6.24 -13.02 -2.70
N GLY A 37 -5.79 -12.71 -3.91
CA GLY A 37 -6.15 -11.45 -4.58
C GLY A 37 -5.39 -10.23 -4.11
N ALA A 38 -4.33 -10.40 -3.31
CA ALA A 38 -3.46 -9.30 -2.90
C ALA A 38 -2.69 -8.72 -4.10
N LEU A 39 -2.59 -7.40 -4.13
CA LEU A 39 -1.86 -6.63 -5.12
C LEU A 39 -0.57 -6.12 -4.47
N TRP A 40 0.56 -6.63 -4.92
CA TRP A 40 1.88 -6.33 -4.38
C TRP A 40 2.56 -5.25 -5.17
N PHE A 41 3.15 -4.28 -4.50
CA PHE A 41 3.81 -3.13 -5.12
C PHE A 41 5.33 -3.26 -5.00
N SER A 42 6.04 -3.04 -6.10
CA SER A 42 7.49 -2.92 -6.15
C SER A 42 7.90 -1.97 -7.27
N ARG A 43 9.17 -1.55 -7.31
CA ARG A 43 9.71 -0.77 -8.43
C ARG A 43 10.11 -1.68 -9.59
N ASP A 44 10.76 -2.81 -9.29
CA ASP A 44 11.47 -3.63 -10.29
C ASP A 44 10.89 -5.04 -10.53
N GLY A 45 9.82 -5.44 -9.83
CA GLY A 45 9.21 -6.78 -10.00
C GLY A 45 9.79 -7.84 -9.05
N GLY A 46 9.87 -7.51 -7.77
CA GLY A 46 10.45 -8.38 -6.73
C GLY A 46 10.09 -7.90 -5.33
N CYS A 47 11.09 -7.77 -4.44
CA CYS A 47 10.87 -7.21 -3.12
C CYS A 47 10.38 -5.75 -3.20
N SER A 48 9.46 -5.36 -2.32
CA SER A 48 9.06 -3.95 -2.11
C SER A 48 10.17 -3.11 -1.46
N CYS A 49 11.32 -3.72 -1.16
CA CYS A 49 12.54 -3.06 -0.66
C CYS A 49 12.96 -1.90 -1.58
N SER A 50 12.73 -2.04 -2.89
CA SER A 50 13.00 -1.04 -3.91
C SER A 50 12.17 0.25 -3.78
N LEU A 51 11.19 0.27 -2.87
CA LEU A 51 10.39 1.45 -2.53
C LEU A 51 10.98 2.25 -1.37
N LEU A 52 11.87 1.65 -0.57
CA LEU A 52 12.49 2.29 0.60
C LEU A 52 13.61 3.24 0.16
N SER A 53 13.81 4.30 0.92
CA SER A 53 14.99 5.15 0.78
C SER A 53 16.26 4.45 1.26
N ASP A 54 17.42 4.96 0.85
CA ASP A 54 18.72 4.50 1.36
C ASP A 54 18.89 4.69 2.89
N ASN A 55 18.11 5.58 3.50
CA ASN A 55 18.16 5.85 4.95
C ASN A 55 17.07 5.10 5.74
N ALA A 56 16.23 4.30 5.09
CA ALA A 56 15.15 3.59 5.76
C ALA A 56 15.70 2.56 6.76
N ASP A 57 15.38 2.75 8.04
CA ASP A 57 15.69 1.78 9.07
C ASP A 57 14.49 0.90 9.40
N TRP A 58 14.76 -0.39 9.53
CA TRP A 58 13.78 -1.45 9.77
C TRP A 58 13.06 -1.34 11.13
N ASN A 59 13.62 -0.62 12.09
CA ASN A 59 13.06 -0.44 13.43
C ASN A 59 12.37 0.92 13.62
N GLU A 60 12.32 1.75 12.57
CA GLU A 60 11.60 3.02 12.62
C GLU A 60 10.08 2.81 12.62
N PRO A 61 9.32 3.69 13.30
CA PRO A 61 7.87 3.57 13.39
C PRO A 61 7.16 3.82 12.05
N VAL A 62 7.85 4.44 11.09
CA VAL A 62 7.36 4.70 9.73
C VAL A 62 8.40 4.23 8.71
N TRP A 63 7.92 3.73 7.59
CA TRP A 63 8.73 3.45 6.42
C TRP A 63 9.11 4.75 5.75
N GLU A 64 10.40 5.02 5.68
CA GLU A 64 10.92 6.07 4.80
C GLU A 64 10.98 5.52 3.38
N LEU A 65 10.06 5.97 2.54
CA LEU A 65 10.01 5.64 1.13
C LEU A 65 10.78 6.66 0.30
N GLU A 66 11.23 6.23 -0.88
CA GLU A 66 11.82 7.14 -1.86
C GLU A 66 10.81 8.21 -2.30
N PRO A 67 11.16 9.51 -2.31
CA PRO A 67 10.23 10.58 -2.68
C PRO A 67 9.56 10.39 -4.06
N GLU A 68 10.28 9.78 -5.01
CA GLU A 68 9.77 9.50 -6.36
C GLU A 68 8.64 8.46 -6.38
N ILE A 69 8.50 7.61 -5.34
CA ILE A 69 7.49 6.54 -5.32
C ILE A 69 6.20 6.96 -4.61
N LEU A 70 6.21 8.05 -3.84
CA LEU A 70 5.07 8.50 -3.03
C LEU A 70 3.83 8.79 -3.90
N GLU A 71 3.99 9.61 -4.93
CA GLU A 71 2.91 9.98 -5.85
C GLU A 71 2.42 8.78 -6.70
N PRO A 72 3.31 7.97 -7.31
CA PRO A 72 2.93 6.70 -7.93
C PRO A 72 2.10 5.78 -7.03
N LEU A 73 2.54 5.57 -5.79
CA LEU A 73 1.88 4.69 -4.83
C LEU A 73 0.51 5.26 -4.42
N ALA A 74 0.45 6.54 -4.08
CA ALA A 74 -0.80 7.23 -3.76
C ALA A 74 -1.80 7.11 -4.92
N LYS A 75 -1.37 7.34 -6.16
CA LYS A 75 -2.23 7.21 -7.33
C LYS A 75 -2.76 5.79 -7.53
N ALA A 76 -1.93 4.77 -7.31
CA ALA A 76 -2.37 3.38 -7.40
C ALA A 76 -3.45 3.06 -6.35
N LEU A 77 -3.22 3.47 -5.11
CA LEU A 77 -4.13 3.21 -4.00
C LEU A 77 -5.41 4.05 -4.09
N GLN A 78 -5.34 5.26 -4.64
CA GLN A 78 -6.52 6.07 -4.95
C GLN A 78 -7.47 5.30 -5.88
N VAL A 79 -6.97 4.86 -7.04
CA VAL A 79 -7.76 4.12 -8.02
C VAL A 79 -8.28 2.81 -7.44
N LEU A 80 -7.45 2.10 -6.67
CA LEU A 80 -7.86 0.88 -5.98
C LEU A 80 -9.02 1.15 -5.02
N GLY A 81 -8.91 2.20 -4.20
CA GLY A 81 -9.94 2.60 -3.25
C GLY A 81 -11.26 2.91 -3.95
N GLU A 82 -11.23 3.84 -4.91
CA GLU A 82 -12.42 4.31 -5.64
C GLU A 82 -13.13 3.18 -6.40
N GLU A 83 -12.40 2.29 -7.08
CA GLU A 83 -13.02 1.27 -7.93
C GLU A 83 -13.34 -0.05 -7.19
N ALA A 84 -12.60 -0.41 -6.14
CA ALA A 84 -12.83 -1.62 -5.35
C ALA A 84 -13.69 -1.38 -4.09
N GLY A 85 -14.05 -0.13 -3.79
CA GLY A 85 -14.85 0.23 -2.61
C GLY A 85 -14.05 0.17 -1.30
N GLY A 86 -12.73 0.40 -1.37
CA GLY A 86 -11.80 0.27 -0.25
C GLY A 86 -10.83 -0.92 -0.37
N PHE A 87 -9.87 -0.97 0.54
CA PHE A 87 -8.84 -2.00 0.58
C PHE A 87 -8.20 -2.09 1.97
N THR A 88 -7.53 -3.20 2.25
CA THR A 88 -6.58 -3.28 3.36
C THR A 88 -5.17 -3.10 2.82
N PHE A 89 -4.38 -2.20 3.39
CA PHE A 89 -2.98 -1.96 2.98
C PHE A 89 -2.01 -2.25 4.12
N GLN A 90 -0.86 -2.81 3.78
CA GLN A 90 0.19 -3.14 4.73
C GLN A 90 1.56 -3.08 4.05
N ALA A 91 2.54 -2.56 4.78
CA ALA A 91 3.95 -2.66 4.47
C ALA A 91 4.68 -3.33 5.64
N ILE A 92 5.22 -4.53 5.42
CA ILE A 92 5.83 -5.34 6.49
C ILE A 92 6.94 -6.25 5.96
N TRP A 93 7.93 -6.55 6.79
CA TRP A 93 8.93 -7.56 6.46
C TRP A 93 8.32 -8.97 6.38
N MET A 94 8.75 -9.73 5.38
CA MET A 94 8.35 -11.13 5.23
C MET A 94 8.69 -11.93 6.49
N GLY A 95 7.68 -12.58 7.07
CA GLY A 95 7.79 -13.38 8.29
C GLY A 95 7.44 -12.63 9.57
N GLU A 96 7.28 -11.31 9.52
CA GLU A 96 6.76 -10.53 10.65
C GLU A 96 5.23 -10.50 10.67
N LYS A 97 4.68 -10.02 11.79
CA LYS A 97 3.24 -9.81 12.00
C LYS A 97 3.01 -8.34 12.29
N ALA A 98 1.88 -7.81 11.82
CA ALA A 98 1.46 -6.50 12.26
C ALA A 98 1.17 -6.51 13.76
N GLU A 99 1.54 -5.41 14.40
CA GLU A 99 1.31 -5.18 15.82
C GLU A 99 0.07 -4.30 16.04
N THR A 100 -0.24 -3.45 15.08
CA THR A 100 -1.33 -2.48 15.16
C THR A 100 -2.16 -2.45 13.89
N SER A 101 -3.40 -1.98 14.01
CA SER A 101 -4.29 -1.75 12.88
C SER A 101 -5.17 -0.54 13.15
N SER A 102 -5.50 0.21 12.11
CA SER A 102 -6.44 1.32 12.19
C SER A 102 -7.40 1.31 11.01
N GLU A 103 -8.57 1.92 11.21
CA GLU A 103 -9.46 2.29 10.14
C GLU A 103 -9.05 3.68 9.63
N SER A 104 -9.03 3.84 8.32
CA SER A 104 -8.68 5.12 7.69
C SER A 104 -9.58 5.34 6.48
N THR A 105 -9.83 6.60 6.17
CA THR A 105 -10.47 6.96 4.91
C THR A 105 -9.43 7.01 3.79
N LEU A 106 -9.89 6.89 2.55
CA LEU A 106 -9.03 7.04 1.38
C LEU A 106 -8.21 8.35 1.38
N PRO A 107 -8.77 9.55 1.64
CA PRO A 107 -7.96 10.77 1.68
C PRO A 107 -6.88 10.76 2.77
N GLU A 108 -7.17 10.19 3.95
CA GLU A 108 -6.19 10.12 5.05
C GLU A 108 -4.97 9.28 4.70
N ILE A 109 -5.18 8.07 4.15
CA ILE A 109 -4.05 7.22 3.79
C ILE A 109 -3.24 7.80 2.63
N LEU A 110 -3.91 8.47 1.67
CA LEU A 110 -3.22 9.17 0.59
C LEU A 110 -2.37 10.32 1.12
N GLU A 111 -2.86 11.06 2.12
CA GLU A 111 -2.08 12.09 2.78
C GLU A 111 -0.89 11.50 3.57
N GLU A 112 -1.08 10.41 4.32
CA GLU A 112 0.04 9.75 5.02
C GLU A 112 1.12 9.28 4.04
N ILE A 113 0.74 8.72 2.89
CA ILE A 113 1.71 8.29 1.86
C ILE A 113 2.46 9.49 1.30
N ARG A 114 1.77 10.55 0.91
CA ARG A 114 2.40 11.76 0.35
C ARG A 114 3.34 12.46 1.33
N ASN A 115 3.06 12.34 2.63
CA ASN A 115 3.91 12.87 3.69
C ASN A 115 4.97 11.87 4.17
N ASN A 116 5.10 10.71 3.53
CA ASN A 116 6.05 9.65 3.87
C ASN A 116 5.90 9.13 5.32
N LYS A 117 4.65 8.89 5.73
CA LYS A 117 4.27 8.47 7.10
C LYS A 117 3.64 7.08 7.15
N ILE A 118 3.96 6.20 6.20
CA ILE A 118 3.43 4.83 6.22
C ILE A 118 3.98 4.11 7.44
N LYS A 119 3.12 3.70 8.36
CA LYS A 119 3.52 3.05 9.61
C LYS A 119 4.08 1.65 9.37
N ASN A 120 5.17 1.36 10.07
CA ASN A 120 5.76 0.04 10.14
C ASN A 120 4.89 -0.90 10.99
N LYS A 121 4.84 -2.19 10.64
CA LYS A 121 4.05 -3.23 11.34
C LYS A 121 2.58 -2.85 11.57
N HIS A 122 2.01 -2.07 10.64
CA HIS A 122 0.66 -1.54 10.75
C HIS A 122 -0.23 -2.03 9.62
N VAL A 123 -1.50 -2.30 9.93
CA VAL A 123 -2.54 -2.62 8.95
C VAL A 123 -3.51 -1.45 8.81
N TYR A 124 -3.59 -0.89 7.62
CA TYR A 124 -4.56 0.14 7.27
C TYR A 124 -5.81 -0.50 6.68
N ARG A 125 -6.97 -0.29 7.29
CA ARG A 125 -8.28 -0.69 6.74
C ARG A 125 -8.93 0.53 6.10
N VAL A 126 -8.81 0.64 4.79
CA VAL A 126 -9.16 1.84 4.04
C VAL A 126 -10.57 1.71 3.47
N THR A 127 -11.40 2.70 3.77
CA THR A 127 -12.75 2.83 3.19
C THR A 127 -12.86 4.09 2.33
N VAL A 128 -13.77 4.06 1.36
CA VAL A 128 -14.06 5.21 0.46
C VAL A 128 -15.14 6.15 1.01
N MET A 129 -15.82 5.79 2.10
CA MET A 129 -16.82 6.67 2.71
C MET A 129 -16.13 7.87 3.35
N GLN A 130 -16.60 9.06 2.99
CA GLN A 130 -16.23 10.33 3.63
C GLN A 130 -16.46 10.24 5.13
N ALA A 131 -15.56 10.86 5.90
CA ALA A 131 -15.91 11.38 7.21
C ALA A 131 -17.27 12.09 7.06
N ALA A 132 -18.26 11.65 7.82
CA ALA A 132 -19.54 12.34 7.92
C ALA A 132 -19.23 13.82 8.21
N ALA A 133 -19.81 14.69 7.39
CA ALA A 133 -19.75 16.11 7.60
C ALA A 133 -20.36 16.46 8.97
N GLU A 134 -19.66 17.36 9.65
CA GLU A 134 -20.13 18.27 10.73
C GLU A 134 -20.27 17.71 12.15
#